data_AF-A0A6L9ZIT3-F1
#
_entry.id   AF-A0A6L9ZIT3-F1
#
_cell.length_a   1.000
_cell.length_b   1.000
_cell.length_c   1.000
_cell.angle_alpha   90.00
_cell.angle_beta   90.00
_cell.angle_gamma   90.00
#
_symmetry.space_group_name_H-M   'P 1'
#
loop_
_entity.id
_entity.type
_entity.pdbx_description
1 polymer ?
#
loop_
_entity_poly.entity_id
_entity_poly.type
_entity_poly.pdbx_seq_one_letter_code
_entity_poly.pdbx_strand_id
1 'polypeptide(L)'
;MDGRKLKSINQWYKKENFRLQSLKDKQGIKGLTKKQVSITVNRNNKVRDYLNKTARYLINWCRENKISTIVVGVNPGMKKNLNLGKKNNQKFVQIPHNNLRLKLKSMCQRYGLTYTEIEKS
;
A
#
# COMPACT_ATOMS: atom_id res chain seq x y z
N MET A 1 -0.04 13.09 -8.07
CA MET A 1 -0.48 11.82 -7.42
C MET A 1 -0.52 12.08 -5.92
N ASP A 2 -1.65 11.89 -5.22
CA ASP A 2 -1.73 12.13 -3.77
C ASP A 2 -2.23 10.92 -2.96
N GLY A 3 -1.92 10.89 -1.66
CA GLY A 3 -2.31 9.81 -0.76
C GLY A 3 -3.80 9.75 -0.38
N ARG A 4 -4.62 10.78 -0.71
CA ARG A 4 -6.06 10.82 -0.36
C ARG A 4 -6.81 9.69 -1.06
N LYS A 5 -6.44 9.36 -2.30
CA LYS A 5 -7.03 8.24 -3.04
C LYS A 5 -6.81 6.89 -2.35
N LEU A 6 -5.58 6.61 -1.92
CA LEU A 6 -5.27 5.39 -1.17
C LEU A 6 -5.99 5.35 0.19
N LYS A 7 -6.06 6.48 0.88
CA LYS A 7 -6.79 6.61 2.16
C LYS A 7 -8.29 6.28 1.99
N SER A 8 -8.92 6.82 0.95
CA SER A 8 -10.33 6.57 0.64
C SER A 8 -10.61 5.09 0.34
N ILE A 9 -9.75 4.46 -0.49
CA ILE A 9 -9.85 3.01 -0.78
C ILE A 9 -9.77 2.17 0.50
N ASN A 10 -8.82 2.49 1.39
CA ASN A 10 -8.69 1.81 2.68
C ASN A 10 -9.89 2.08 3.60
N GLN A 11 -10.42 3.29 3.63
CA GLN A 11 -11.56 3.66 4.46
C GLN A 11 -12.81 2.89 4.05
N TRP A 12 -13.12 2.85 2.75
CA TRP A 12 -14.24 2.08 2.21
C TRP A 12 -14.08 0.59 2.53
N TYR A 13 -12.90 0.02 2.29
CA TYR A 13 -12.62 -1.39 2.59
C TYR A 13 -12.85 -1.72 4.07
N LYS A 14 -12.37 -0.88 4.99
CA LYS A 14 -12.57 -1.08 6.43
C LYS A 14 -14.04 -1.06 6.81
N LYS A 15 -14.80 -0.08 6.31
CA LYS A 15 -16.22 0.06 6.57
C LYS A 15 -16.99 -1.18 6.11
N GLU A 16 -16.73 -1.63 4.88
CA GLU A 16 -17.42 -2.78 4.32
C GLU A 16 -16.99 -4.10 5.00
N ASN A 17 -15.70 -4.29 5.27
CA ASN A 17 -15.23 -5.49 5.97
C ASN A 17 -15.80 -5.60 7.40
N PHE A 18 -15.93 -4.48 8.11
CA PHE A 18 -16.57 -4.46 9.43
C PHE A 18 -18.06 -4.85 9.35
N ARG A 19 -18.78 -4.30 8.38
CA ARG A 19 -20.19 -4.65 8.11
C ARG A 19 -20.35 -6.15 7.81
N LEU A 20 -19.48 -6.70 6.96
CA LEU A 20 -19.49 -8.12 6.61
C LEU A 20 -19.11 -9.01 7.79
N GLN A 21 -18.16 -8.58 8.62
CA GLN A 21 -17.76 -9.31 9.82
C GLN A 21 -18.92 -9.41 10.81
N SER A 22 -19.62 -8.30 11.08
CA SER A 22 -20.80 -8.32 11.96
C SER A 22 -21.92 -9.23 11.45
N LEU A 23 -22.19 -9.24 10.14
CA LEU A 23 -23.16 -10.17 9.55
C LEU A 23 -22.73 -11.63 9.67
N LYS A 24 -21.45 -11.88 9.44
CA LYS A 24 -20.84 -13.21 9.55
C LYS A 24 -20.95 -13.76 10.97
N ASP A 25 -20.67 -12.93 11.96
CA ASP A 25 -20.70 -13.30 13.38
C ASP A 25 -22.14 -13.65 13.81
N LYS A 26 -23.13 -12.88 13.33
CA LYS A 26 -24.57 -13.19 13.54
C LYS A 26 -25.01 -14.52 12.91
N GLN A 27 -24.33 -14.95 11.85
CA GLN A 27 -24.62 -16.20 11.13
C GLN A 27 -23.78 -17.40 11.65
N GLY A 28 -22.91 -17.20 12.65
CA GLY A 28 -22.06 -18.26 13.19
C GLY A 28 -20.96 -18.76 12.24
N ILE A 29 -20.68 -18.04 11.15
CA ILE A 29 -19.72 -18.48 10.13
C ILE A 29 -18.28 -18.24 10.62
N LYS A 30 -17.50 -19.31 10.78
CA LYS A 30 -16.11 -19.22 11.27
C LYS A 30 -15.08 -18.81 10.19
N GLY A 31 -15.38 -19.01 8.90
CA GLY A 31 -14.48 -18.76 7.78
C GLY A 31 -14.47 -17.33 7.23
N LEU A 32 -13.79 -17.12 6.10
CA LEU A 32 -13.94 -15.90 5.29
C LEU A 32 -15.13 -16.07 4.33
N THR A 33 -15.96 -15.05 4.21
CA THR A 33 -17.03 -15.07 3.21
C THR A 33 -16.48 -14.78 1.81
N LYS A 34 -17.12 -15.32 0.76
CA LYS A 34 -16.79 -14.98 -0.64
C LYS A 34 -16.78 -13.47 -0.88
N LYS A 35 -17.67 -12.74 -0.22
CA LYS A 35 -17.77 -11.28 -0.28
C LYS A 35 -16.56 -10.59 0.38
N GLN A 36 -16.10 -11.07 1.55
CA GLN A 36 -14.87 -10.57 2.19
C GLN A 36 -13.62 -10.78 1.33
N VAL A 37 -13.53 -11.94 0.67
CA VAL A 37 -12.43 -12.22 -0.28
C VAL A 37 -12.49 -11.26 -1.46
N SER A 38 -13.66 -11.11 -2.08
CA SER A 38 -13.86 -10.22 -3.24
C SER A 38 -13.50 -8.76 -2.94
N ILE A 39 -13.95 -8.19 -1.81
CA ILE A 39 -13.60 -6.81 -1.45
C ILE A 39 -12.10 -6.64 -1.16
N THR A 40 -11.45 -7.68 -0.63
CA THR A 40 -10.01 -7.69 -0.35
C THR A 40 -9.22 -7.70 -1.66
N VAL A 41 -9.59 -8.55 -2.60
CA VAL A 41 -8.99 -8.60 -3.94
C VAL A 41 -9.18 -7.28 -4.68
N ASN A 42 -10.39 -6.72 -4.68
CA ASN A 42 -10.68 -5.42 -5.31
C ASN A 42 -9.82 -4.30 -4.70
N ARG A 43 -9.74 -4.24 -3.36
CA ARG A 43 -8.88 -3.28 -2.66
C ARG A 43 -7.43 -3.44 -3.07
N ASN A 44 -6.91 -4.66 -3.09
CA ASN A 44 -5.52 -4.94 -3.47
C ASN A 44 -5.24 -4.55 -4.93
N ASN A 45 -6.18 -4.80 -5.84
CA ASN A 45 -6.08 -4.38 -7.24
C ASN A 45 -6.03 -2.86 -7.40
N LYS A 46 -6.92 -2.12 -6.70
CA LYS A 46 -6.93 -0.65 -6.74
C LYS A 46 -5.65 -0.03 -6.18
N VAL A 47 -5.14 -0.58 -5.07
CA VAL A 47 -3.85 -0.15 -4.50
C VAL A 47 -2.72 -0.42 -5.49
N ARG A 48 -2.67 -1.62 -6.07
CA ARG A 48 -1.65 -1.98 -7.07
C ARG A 48 -1.69 -1.07 -8.31
N ASP A 49 -2.86 -0.78 -8.85
CA ASP A 49 -3.04 0.13 -9.98
C ASP A 49 -2.52 1.53 -9.65
N TYR A 50 -2.91 2.07 -8.49
CA TYR A 50 -2.44 3.37 -8.04
C TYR A 50 -0.91 3.44 -7.94
N LEU A 51 -0.29 2.41 -7.37
CA LEU A 51 1.17 2.34 -7.22
C LEU A 51 1.88 2.24 -8.58
N ASN A 52 1.37 1.41 -9.49
CA ASN A 52 1.92 1.28 -10.83
C ASN A 52 1.85 2.59 -11.60
N LYS A 53 0.71 3.31 -11.53
CA LYS A 53 0.55 4.63 -12.16
C LYS A 53 1.49 5.66 -11.56
N THR A 54 1.63 5.68 -10.23
CA THR A 54 2.52 6.61 -9.52
C THR A 54 3.97 6.40 -9.92
N ALA A 55 4.43 5.14 -9.93
CA ALA A 55 5.81 4.86 -10.29
C ALA A 55 6.07 5.05 -11.79
N ARG A 56 5.10 4.79 -12.68
CA ARG A 56 5.22 5.19 -14.10
C ARG A 56 5.36 6.70 -14.27
N TYR A 57 4.56 7.48 -13.55
CA TYR A 57 4.66 8.93 -13.55
C TYR A 57 6.05 9.40 -13.08
N LEU A 58 6.56 8.82 -11.98
CA LEU A 58 7.89 9.12 -11.46
C LEU A 58 8.99 8.82 -12.48
N ILE A 59 8.92 7.66 -13.15
CA ILE A 59 9.92 7.25 -14.14
C ILE A 59 9.90 8.17 -15.36
N ASN A 60 8.72 8.54 -15.85
CA ASN A 60 8.59 9.49 -16.95
C ASN A 60 9.21 10.84 -16.57
N TRP A 61 8.90 11.33 -15.38
CA TRP A 61 9.48 12.57 -14.86
C TRP A 61 11.00 12.49 -14.72
N CYS A 62 11.55 11.38 -14.20
CA CYS A 62 13.00 11.16 -14.14
C CYS A 62 13.63 11.16 -15.53
N ARG A 63 13.00 10.52 -16.52
CA ARG A 63 13.50 10.48 -17.90
C ARG A 63 13.53 11.87 -18.54
N GLU A 64 12.46 12.65 -18.38
CA GLU A 64 12.37 14.03 -18.87
C GLU A 64 13.44 14.94 -18.25
N ASN A 65 13.77 14.70 -16.98
CA ASN A 65 14.76 15.48 -16.24
C ASN A 65 16.17 14.86 -16.25
N LYS A 66 16.41 13.81 -17.04
CA LYS A 66 17.69 13.08 -17.13
C LYS A 66 18.23 12.57 -15.77
N ILE A 67 17.34 12.19 -14.88
CA ILE A 67 17.66 11.64 -13.56
C ILE A 67 17.79 10.12 -13.68
N SER A 68 18.97 9.60 -13.35
CA SER A 68 19.29 8.15 -13.43
C SER A 68 19.11 7.41 -12.10
N THR A 69 19.10 8.13 -10.98
CA THR A 69 19.17 7.53 -9.63
C THR A 69 17.99 7.98 -8.77
N ILE A 70 17.31 7.01 -8.16
CA ILE A 70 16.23 7.21 -7.20
C ILE A 70 16.70 6.70 -5.84
N VAL A 71 16.72 7.59 -4.86
CA VAL A 71 17.07 7.29 -3.47
C VAL A 71 15.79 7.25 -2.64
N VAL A 72 15.51 6.12 -1.98
CA VAL A 72 14.34 5.94 -1.13
C VAL A 72 14.77 5.80 0.33
N GLY A 73 14.37 6.79 1.14
CA GLY A 73 14.51 6.70 2.60
C GLY A 73 13.56 5.65 3.16
N VAL A 74 14.11 4.59 3.73
CA VAL A 74 13.39 3.57 4.47
C VAL A 74 13.61 3.84 5.96
N ASN A 75 12.54 3.88 6.74
CA ASN A 75 12.66 3.85 8.20
C ASN A 75 12.18 2.45 8.66
N PRO A 76 13.12 1.55 9.04
CA PRO A 76 12.81 0.18 9.49
C PRO A 76 11.85 0.16 10.69
N GLY A 77 11.86 1.21 11.52
CA GLY A 77 11.02 1.38 12.70
C GLY A 77 9.55 1.74 12.42
N MET A 78 9.19 2.14 11.19
CA MET A 78 7.80 2.52 10.86
C MET A 78 6.76 1.42 11.11
N LYS A 79 7.17 0.15 11.09
CA LYS A 79 6.25 -0.97 11.39
C LYS A 79 6.20 -1.33 12.88
N LYS A 80 7.27 -1.08 13.64
CA LYS A 80 7.42 -1.60 15.02
C LYS A 80 6.96 -0.59 16.08
N ASN A 81 7.16 0.71 15.88
CA ASN A 81 6.98 1.72 16.94
C ASN A 81 6.21 2.98 16.50
N LEU A 82 5.14 2.84 15.71
CA LEU A 82 4.17 3.95 15.65
C LEU A 82 3.39 3.95 16.96
N ASN A 83 3.84 4.65 18.00
CA ASN A 83 3.03 4.90 19.18
C ASN A 83 1.96 5.97 18.89
N LEU A 84 1.29 5.90 17.73
CA LEU A 84 0.29 6.88 17.27
C LEU A 84 -1.14 6.56 17.78
N GLY A 85 -1.25 5.68 18.78
CA GLY A 85 -2.51 5.20 19.33
C GLY A 85 -3.16 4.07 18.52
N LYS A 86 -3.94 3.22 19.22
CA LYS A 86 -4.59 1.99 18.71
C LYS A 86 -5.29 2.17 17.34
N LYS A 87 -5.95 3.32 17.11
CA LYS A 87 -6.69 3.65 15.88
C LYS A 87 -5.80 3.97 14.66
N ASN A 88 -4.61 4.52 14.85
CA ASN A 88 -3.69 4.86 13.74
C ASN A 88 -2.79 3.68 13.35
N ASN A 89 -2.37 2.86 14.31
CA ASN A 89 -1.61 1.64 14.01
C ASN A 89 -2.40 0.66 13.15
N GLN A 90 -3.68 0.44 13.44
CA GLN A 90 -4.54 -0.39 12.58
C GLN A 90 -4.70 0.16 11.16
N LYS A 91 -4.50 1.47 10.91
CA LYS A 91 -4.55 2.07 9.55
C LYS A 91 -3.24 1.86 8.79
N PHE A 92 -2.11 1.93 9.49
CA PHE A 92 -0.77 1.76 8.90
C PHE A 92 -0.38 0.30 8.66
N VAL A 93 -0.71 -0.61 9.60
CA VAL A 93 -0.35 -2.04 9.53
C VAL A 93 -1.00 -2.76 8.33
N GLN A 94 -2.14 -2.26 7.82
CA GLN A 94 -2.82 -2.85 6.66
C GLN A 94 -2.28 -2.39 5.30
N ILE A 95 -1.36 -1.42 5.23
CA ILE A 95 -0.70 -1.06 3.97
C ILE A 95 0.50 -2.00 3.82
N PRO A 96 0.56 -2.84 2.77
CA PRO A 96 1.69 -3.73 2.57
C PRO A 96 2.89 -2.93 2.05
N HIS A 97 3.55 -2.19 2.94
CA HIS A 97 4.73 -1.36 2.64
C HIS A 97 5.88 -2.19 2.05
N ASN A 98 6.00 -3.48 2.40
CA ASN A 98 7.00 -4.38 1.81
C ASN A 98 6.69 -4.65 0.33
N ASN A 99 5.42 -4.87 -0.03
CA ASN A 99 5.02 -5.06 -1.43
C ASN A 99 5.24 -3.79 -2.24
N LEU A 100 5.03 -2.61 -1.62
CA LEU A 100 5.31 -1.33 -2.27
C LEU A 100 6.80 -1.16 -2.59
N ARG A 101 7.70 -1.42 -1.63
CA ARG A 101 9.16 -1.32 -1.83
C ARG A 101 9.65 -2.29 -2.90
N LEU A 102 9.27 -3.56 -2.80
CA LEU A 102 9.62 -4.58 -3.79
C LEU A 102 9.12 -4.20 -5.19
N LYS A 103 7.91 -3.64 -5.29
CA LYS A 103 7.36 -3.19 -6.56
C LYS A 103 8.10 -1.99 -7.13
N LEU A 104 8.48 -1.03 -6.29
CA LEU A 104 9.23 0.14 -6.70
C LEU A 104 10.63 -0.26 -7.19
N LYS A 105 11.34 -1.11 -6.44
CA LYS A 105 12.63 -1.69 -6.85
C LYS A 105 12.53 -2.40 -8.21
N SER A 106 11.53 -3.27 -8.38
CA SER A 106 11.28 -3.99 -9.64
C SER A 106 10.99 -3.05 -10.81
N MET A 107 10.25 -1.96 -10.57
CA MET A 107 10.00 -0.96 -11.60
C MET A 107 11.26 -0.19 -11.95
N CYS A 108 12.02 0.31 -10.98
CA CYS A 108 13.29 0.99 -11.24
C CYS A 108 14.25 0.11 -12.07
N GLN A 109 14.41 -1.16 -11.69
CA GLN A 109 15.21 -2.13 -12.46
C GLN A 109 14.71 -2.29 -13.91
N ARG A 110 13.39 -2.46 -14.10
CA ARG A 110 12.79 -2.63 -15.43
C ARG A 110 13.05 -1.44 -16.36
N TYR A 111 13.13 -0.24 -15.80
CA TYR A 111 13.28 1.00 -16.57
C TYR A 111 14.72 1.54 -16.54
N GLY A 112 15.69 0.74 -16.08
CA GLY A 112 17.11 1.12 -16.10
C GLY A 112 17.49 2.22 -15.11
N LEU A 113 16.69 2.43 -14.05
CA LEU A 113 16.97 3.40 -13.00
C LEU A 113 17.65 2.72 -11.81
N THR A 114 18.66 3.38 -11.26
CA THR A 114 19.35 2.94 -10.06
C THR A 114 18.45 3.18 -8.84
N TYR A 115 18.15 2.11 -8.09
CA TYR A 115 17.34 2.16 -6.88
C TYR A 115 18.22 1.91 -5.64
N THR A 116 18.33 2.92 -4.79
CA THR A 116 19.09 2.83 -3.53
C THR A 116 18.16 3.06 -2.35
N GLU A 117 18.16 2.14 -1.39
CA GLU A 117 17.49 2.33 -0.11
C GLU A 117 18.48 2.94 0.89
N ILE A 118 18.10 4.03 1.54
CA ILE A 118 18.87 4.60 2.65
C ILE A 118 18.06 4.41 3.92
N GLU A 119 18.67 3.83 4.94
CA GLU A 119 18.08 3.80 6.28
C GLU A 119 18.18 5.20 6.90
N LYS A 120 17.04 5.80 7.22
CA LYS A 120 17.03 7.02 8.04
C LYS A 120 17.18 6.61 9.50
N SER A 121 18.34 6.90 10.08
CA SER A 121 18.60 6.88 11.53
C SER A 121 17.74 7.90 12.26
#